data_AF-A0A6M3ME41-F1
#
_entry.id   AF-A0A6M3ME41-F1
#
_cell.length_a   1.000
_cell.length_b   1.000
_cell.length_c   1.000
_cell.angle_alpha   90.00
_cell.angle_beta   90.00
_cell.angle_gamma   90.00
#
_symmetry.space_group_name_H-M   'P 1'
#
loop_
_entity.id
_entity.type
_entity.pdbx_description
1 polymer ?
#
loop_
_entity_poly.entity_id
_entity_poly.type
_entity_poly.pdbx_seq_one_letter_code
_entity_poly.pdbx_strand_id
1 'polypeptide(L)'
;MNAKEKIEKSRTQFVLKERYFATVLMNLPAVEDKSCQTLWTNGRVVGYNPKWVESKSESELTFSNIHEMMHVTNRHHLRRGERDPQEWNICCDYSINPVVLSIG
;
A
#
# COMPACT_ATOMS: atom_id res chain seq x y z
N MET A 1 7.92 -5.85 -18.38
CA MET A 1 6.84 -5.10 -17.72
C MET A 1 7.39 -3.77 -17.25
N ASN A 2 6.71 -2.67 -17.57
CA ASN A 2 7.00 -1.37 -16.97
C ASN A 2 6.47 -1.31 -15.51
N ALA A 3 6.86 -0.30 -14.74
CA ALA A 3 6.43 -0.14 -13.35
C ALA A 3 4.90 -0.18 -13.17
N LYS A 4 4.16 0.46 -14.08
CA LYS A 4 2.69 0.53 -14.07
C LYS A 4 2.07 -0.87 -14.21
N GLU A 5 2.48 -1.64 -15.20
CA GLU A 5 2.00 -3.02 -15.41
C GLU A 5 2.32 -3.90 -14.20
N LYS A 6 3.50 -3.70 -13.61
CA LYS A 6 3.97 -4.50 -12.46
C LYS A 6 3.13 -4.22 -11.21
N ILE A 7 2.79 -2.95 -10.95
CA ILE A 7 1.93 -2.61 -9.81
C ILE A 7 0.48 -3.06 -10.04
N GLU A 8 -0.06 -2.89 -11.24
CA GLU A 8 -1.40 -3.37 -11.62
C GLU A 8 -1.52 -4.90 -11.50
N LYS A 9 -0.50 -5.63 -11.97
CA LYS A 9 -0.43 -7.09 -11.83
C LYS A 9 -0.44 -7.52 -10.36
N SER A 10 0.39 -6.90 -9.51
CA SER A 10 0.47 -7.23 -8.08
C SER A 10 -0.89 -7.04 -7.37
N ARG A 11 -1.65 -6.01 -7.76
CA ARG A 11 -2.97 -5.72 -7.20
C ARG A 11 -4.01 -6.74 -7.66
N THR A 12 -3.97 -7.13 -8.93
CA THR A 12 -4.90 -8.12 -9.51
C THR A 12 -4.70 -9.52 -8.95
N GLN A 13 -3.45 -9.95 -8.74
CA GLN A 13 -3.16 -11.26 -8.15
C GLN A 13 -3.71 -11.40 -6.73
N PHE A 14 -3.65 -10.32 -5.95
CA PHE A 14 -4.18 -10.30 -4.60
C PHE A 14 -5.70 -10.43 -4.53
N VAL A 15 -6.43 -9.87 -5.52
CA VAL A 15 -7.90 -9.97 -5.62
C VAL A 15 -8.39 -11.42 -5.59
N LEU A 16 -7.60 -12.35 -6.14
CA LEU A 16 -7.95 -13.77 -6.22
C LEU A 16 -7.75 -14.50 -4.89
N LYS A 17 -6.92 -13.98 -3.99
CA LYS A 17 -6.65 -14.57 -2.67
C LYS A 17 -7.62 -14.05 -1.60
N GLU A 18 -7.85 -12.74 -1.53
CA GLU A 18 -8.60 -12.11 -0.44
C GLU A 18 -9.65 -11.11 -0.93
N ARG A 19 -10.88 -11.62 -1.12
CA ARG A 19 -11.99 -10.87 -1.75
C ARG A 19 -12.41 -9.60 -1.01
N TYR A 20 -12.24 -9.55 0.31
CA TYR A 20 -12.58 -8.36 1.11
C TYR A 20 -11.63 -7.20 0.81
N PHE A 21 -10.33 -7.44 0.90
CA PHE A 21 -9.31 -6.42 0.68
C PHE A 21 -9.20 -6.00 -0.79
N ALA A 22 -9.52 -6.92 -1.71
CA ALA A 22 -9.64 -6.65 -3.14
C ALA A 22 -10.51 -5.42 -3.46
N THR A 23 -11.68 -5.31 -2.82
CA THR A 23 -12.65 -4.26 -3.13
C THR A 23 -12.11 -2.88 -2.77
N VAL A 24 -11.46 -2.75 -1.62
CA VAL A 24 -10.87 -1.47 -1.20
C VAL A 24 -9.67 -1.12 -2.06
N LEU A 25 -8.78 -2.08 -2.30
CA LEU A 25 -7.60 -1.86 -3.12
C LEU A 25 -7.99 -1.41 -4.53
N MET A 26 -8.99 -2.04 -5.17
CA MET A 26 -9.44 -1.66 -6.52
C MET A 26 -10.03 -0.24 -6.59
N ASN A 27 -10.48 0.33 -5.48
CA ASN A 27 -11.00 1.70 -5.41
C ASN A 27 -9.93 2.76 -5.08
N LEU A 28 -8.66 2.38 -4.93
CA LEU A 28 -7.54 3.30 -4.65
C LEU A 28 -6.64 3.45 -5.87
N PRO A 29 -6.79 4.45 -6.75
CA PRO A 29 -5.95 4.58 -7.93
C PRO A 29 -4.45 4.55 -7.62
N ALA A 30 -3.68 3.78 -8.38
CA ALA A 30 -2.22 3.80 -8.33
C ALA A 30 -1.70 4.97 -9.19
N VAL A 31 -0.93 5.87 -8.59
CA VAL A 31 -0.41 7.08 -9.26
C VAL A 31 1.11 7.07 -9.19
N GLU A 32 1.76 7.26 -10.34
CA GLU A 32 3.21 7.36 -10.39
C GLU A 32 3.68 8.66 -9.73
N ASP A 33 4.63 8.54 -8.80
CA ASP A 33 5.29 9.65 -8.13
C ASP A 33 6.80 9.37 -8.04
N LYS A 34 7.57 10.08 -8.86
CA LYS A 34 9.03 9.93 -8.90
C LYS A 34 9.75 10.58 -7.71
N SER A 35 9.03 11.39 -6.92
CA SER A 35 9.60 12.12 -5.79
C SER A 35 9.57 11.33 -4.48
N CYS A 36 8.64 10.39 -4.33
CA CYS A 36 8.59 9.51 -3.15
C CYS A 36 9.69 8.44 -3.21
N GLN A 37 10.04 7.87 -2.07
CA GLN A 37 11.09 6.83 -2.02
C GLN A 37 10.55 5.43 -2.34
N THR A 38 9.31 5.14 -1.92
CA THR A 38 8.69 3.82 -1.98
C THR A 38 7.23 3.94 -2.46
N LEU A 39 6.26 3.59 -1.61
CA LEU A 39 4.83 3.84 -1.78
C LEU A 39 4.36 4.81 -0.69
N TRP A 40 3.20 5.43 -0.93
CA TRP A 40 2.49 6.20 0.08
C TRP A 40 0.99 6.22 -0.22
N THR A 41 0.17 6.55 0.78
CA THR A 41 -1.24 6.87 0.60
C THR A 41 -1.66 8.12 1.34
N ASN A 42 -2.64 8.83 0.78
CA ASN A 42 -3.38 9.91 1.45
C ASN A 42 -4.83 9.53 1.75
N GLY A 43 -5.18 8.24 1.65
CA GLY A 43 -6.56 7.75 1.80
C GLY A 43 -7.41 7.81 0.53
N ARG A 44 -6.90 8.41 -0.56
CA ARG A 44 -7.60 8.50 -1.86
C ARG A 44 -6.86 7.79 -2.98
N VAL A 45 -5.52 7.82 -2.96
CA VAL A 45 -4.66 7.17 -3.95
C VAL A 45 -3.53 6.41 -3.28
N VAL A 46 -2.89 5.51 -4.03
CA VAL A 46 -1.59 4.94 -3.68
C VAL A 46 -0.56 5.52 -4.63
N GLY A 47 0.31 6.38 -4.12
CA GLY A 47 1.47 6.89 -4.85
C GLY A 47 2.60 5.86 -4.86
N TYR A 48 3.34 5.75 -5.95
CA TYR A 48 4.47 4.81 -6.04
C TYR A 48 5.64 5.38 -6.84
N ASN A 49 6.87 5.08 -6.38
CA ASN A 49 8.06 5.35 -7.15
C ASN A 49 8.30 4.24 -8.19
N PRO A 50 8.37 4.57 -9.50
CA PRO A 50 8.51 3.56 -10.54
C PRO A 50 9.83 2.78 -10.45
N LYS A 51 10.95 3.44 -10.09
CA LYS A 51 12.25 2.77 -9.92
C LYS A 51 12.24 1.78 -8.76
N TRP A 52 11.59 2.16 -7.67
CA TRP A 52 11.44 1.27 -6.52
C TRP A 52 10.57 0.08 -6.88
N VAL A 53 9.43 0.29 -7.54
CA VAL A 53 8.54 -0.79 -8.00
C VAL A 53 9.26 -1.77 -8.94
N GLU A 54 10.08 -1.26 -9.85
CA GLU A 54 10.88 -2.08 -10.77
C GLU A 54 11.89 -2.97 -10.05
N SER A 55 12.45 -2.53 -8.91
CA SER A 55 13.39 -3.32 -8.11
C SER A 55 12.75 -4.42 -7.24
N LYS A 56 11.43 -4.41 -7.07
CA LYS A 56 10.74 -5.29 -6.10
C LYS A 56 10.19 -6.57 -6.68
N SER A 57 10.15 -7.63 -5.92
CA SER A 57 9.44 -8.85 -6.30
C SER A 57 7.92 -8.65 -6.29
N GLU A 58 7.18 -9.55 -6.93
CA GLU A 58 5.71 -9.48 -6.98
C GLU A 58 5.07 -9.64 -5.59
N SER A 59 5.66 -10.46 -4.71
CA SER A 59 5.21 -10.62 -3.32
C SER A 59 5.48 -9.36 -2.50
N GLU A 60 6.64 -8.72 -2.63
CA GLU A 60 6.93 -7.45 -1.96
C GLU A 60 5.97 -6.33 -2.40
N LEU A 61 5.63 -6.27 -3.70
CA LEU A 61 4.65 -5.31 -4.21
C LEU A 61 3.24 -5.60 -3.70
N THR A 62 2.87 -6.88 -3.63
CA THR A 62 1.58 -7.30 -3.06
C THR A 62 1.49 -6.87 -1.61
N PHE A 63 2.51 -7.20 -0.79
CA PHE A 63 2.62 -6.76 0.60
C PHE A 63 2.46 -5.25 0.74
N SER A 64 3.18 -4.48 -0.07
CA SER A 64 3.19 -3.02 0.02
C SER A 64 1.84 -2.40 -0.37
N ASN A 65 1.16 -2.94 -1.39
CA ASN A 65 -0.19 -2.47 -1.74
C ASN A 65 -1.20 -2.76 -0.62
N ILE A 66 -1.13 -3.92 0.02
CA ILE A 66 -2.01 -4.26 1.15
C ILE A 66 -1.69 -3.36 2.34
N HIS A 67 -0.41 -3.11 2.62
CA HIS A 67 0.04 -2.22 3.68
C HIS A 67 -0.56 -0.81 3.52
N GLU A 68 -0.44 -0.20 2.34
CA GLU A 68 -1.04 1.12 2.07
C GLU A 68 -2.57 1.09 2.14
N MET A 69 -3.21 0.04 1.60
CA MET A 69 -4.66 -0.12 1.71
C MET A 69 -5.11 -0.23 3.18
N MET A 70 -4.32 -0.88 4.04
CA MET A 70 -4.61 -1.01 5.47
C MET A 70 -4.54 0.34 6.20
N HIS A 71 -3.65 1.25 5.80
CA HIS A 71 -3.65 2.63 6.30
C HIS A 71 -4.96 3.37 5.97
N VAL A 72 -5.58 3.04 4.83
CA VAL A 72 -6.88 3.59 4.43
C VAL A 72 -8.02 2.95 5.22
N THR A 73 -8.10 1.62 5.26
CA THR A 73 -9.19 0.89 5.94
C THR A 73 -9.20 1.16 7.44
N ASN A 74 -8.03 1.24 8.08
CA ASN A 74 -7.90 1.56 9.50
C ASN A 74 -8.02 3.06 9.79
N ARG A 75 -8.22 3.88 8.76
CA ARG A 75 -8.37 5.34 8.83
C ARG A 75 -7.20 6.04 9.52
N HIS A 76 -5.98 5.54 9.36
CA HIS A 76 -4.80 6.12 10.00
C HIS A 76 -4.55 7.58 9.60
N HIS A 77 -4.87 7.92 8.35
CA HIS A 77 -4.84 9.29 7.82
C HIS A 77 -5.84 10.24 8.50
N LEU A 78 -6.88 9.72 9.18
CA LEU A 78 -7.90 10.53 9.89
C LEU A 78 -7.74 10.51 11.41
N ARG A 79 -6.94 9.57 11.94
CA ARG A 79 -6.86 9.28 13.38
C ARG A 79 -5.62 9.85 14.07
N ARG A 80 -4.71 10.47 13.32
CA ARG A 80 -3.46 11.04 13.86
C ARG A 80 -3.70 12.08 14.96
N GLY A 81 -4.63 13.01 14.74
CA GLY A 81 -4.80 14.17 15.61
C GLY A 81 -3.55 15.05 15.62
N GLU A 82 -3.12 15.49 16.80
CA GLU A 82 -1.94 16.33 17.02
C GLU A 82 -0.63 15.55 17.18
N ARG A 83 -0.66 14.22 17.07
CA ARG A 83 0.55 13.38 17.20
C ARG A 83 1.56 13.67 16.10
N ASP A 84 2.83 13.46 16.42
CA ASP A 84 3.93 13.56 15.46
C ASP A 84 3.64 12.67 14.22
N PRO A 85 3.75 13.21 12.99
CA PRO A 85 3.46 12.45 11.77
C PRO A 85 4.31 11.20 11.61
N GLN A 86 5.60 11.27 11.95
CA GLN A 86 6.54 10.20 11.71
C GLN A 86 6.36 9.08 12.74
N GLU A 87 6.27 9.42 14.02
CA GLU A 87 6.00 8.44 15.07
C GLU A 87 4.64 7.77 14.90
N TRP A 88 3.61 8.54 14.51
CA TRP A 88 2.29 7.98 14.22
C TRP A 88 2.33 6.96 13.09
N ASN A 89 3.02 7.29 11.99
CA ASN A 89 3.17 6.39 10.86
C ASN A 89 3.87 5.08 11.29
N ILE A 90 4.97 5.17 12.04
CA ILE A 90 5.69 4.01 12.58
C ILE A 90 4.77 3.15 13.46
N CYS A 91 4.01 3.75 14.38
CA CYS A 91 3.08 3.01 15.23
C CYS A 91 1.97 2.31 14.41
N CYS A 92 1.46 2.98 13.38
CA CYS A 92 0.50 2.39 12.45
C CYS A 92 1.09 1.19 11.71
N ASP A 93 2.34 1.28 11.25
CA ASP A 93 3.03 0.19 10.57
C ASP A 93 3.22 -1.03 11.48
N TYR A 94 3.56 -0.82 12.77
CA TYR A 94 3.63 -1.90 13.75
C TYR A 94 2.29 -2.64 13.93
N SER A 95 1.16 -1.95 13.74
CA SER A 95 -0.17 -2.59 13.79
C SER A 95 -0.54 -3.32 12.49
N ILE A 96 -0.01 -2.88 11.36
CA ILE A 96 -0.36 -3.40 10.02
C ILE A 96 0.51 -4.60 9.66
N ASN A 97 1.83 -4.50 9.83
CA ASN A 97 2.78 -5.48 9.32
C ASN A 97 2.50 -6.93 9.76
N PRO A 98 2.16 -7.22 11.03
CA PRO A 98 1.81 -8.59 11.44
C PRO A 98 0.57 -9.14 10.73
N VAL A 99 -0.42 -8.27 10.46
CA VAL A 99 -1.65 -8.66 9.75
C VAL A 99 -1.32 -9.00 8.30
N VAL A 100 -0.54 -8.16 7.62
CA VAL A 100 -0.17 -8.42 6.21
C VAL A 100 0.68 -9.70 6.08
N LEU A 101 1.61 -9.93 7.02
CA LEU A 101 2.40 -11.18 7.06
C LEU A 101 1.52 -12.42 7.30
N SER A 102 0.40 -12.29 8.01
CA SER A 102 -0.54 -13.41 8.22
C SER A 102 -1.35 -13.78 6.98
N ILE A 103 -1.42 -12.90 5.98
CA ILE A 103 -2.25 -13.05 4.77
C ILE A 103 -1.53 -13.81 3.63
N GLY A 104 -0.23 -14.11 3.76
CA GLY A 104 0.49 -15.07 2.89
C GLY A 104 1.16 -14.50 1.65
#